data_AF-A0A2Z2PPY4-F1
#
_entry.id   AF-A0A2Z2PPY4-F1
#
_cell.length_a   1.000
_cell.length_b   1.000
_cell.length_c   1.000
_cell.angle_alpha   90.00
_cell.angle_beta   90.00
_cell.angle_gamma   90.00
#
_symmetry.space_group_name_H-M   'P 1'
#
loop_
_entity.id
_entity.type
_entity.pdbx_description
1 polymer ?
#
loop_
_entity_poly.entity_id
_entity_poly.type
_entity_poly.pdbx_seq_one_letter_code
_entity_poly.pdbx_strand_id
1 'polypeptide(L)'
;MRRDEVGEDLVSLAFDFLYFFARFEYALKANGYLKKTEPGQPAEAGWRQFRERWEGDYKSSEAAVALIAANPKKQIIGDDGMLAFRAVGFPASTCELGQVIGYCQTVRNNLFHGGKSSTDGFDSPERTKCCFPSFSSCSRNWPALSILVLTIPATTKTLIDEE
;
A
#
# COMPACT_ATOMS: atom_id res chain seq x y z
N MET A 1 -8.98 1.45 18.31
CA MET A 1 -9.88 0.61 17.49
C MET A 1 -9.82 -0.83 17.95
N ARG A 2 -10.84 -1.22 18.70
CA ARG A 2 -11.15 -2.61 18.97
C ARG A 2 -11.83 -3.21 17.74
N ARG A 3 -11.67 -4.52 17.52
CA ARG A 3 -12.20 -5.19 16.33
C ARG A 3 -13.71 -5.04 16.18
N ASP A 4 -14.42 -5.01 17.30
CA ASP A 4 -15.88 -4.86 17.42
C ASP A 4 -16.39 -3.43 17.16
N GLU A 5 -15.50 -2.43 17.11
CA GLU A 5 -15.83 -1.02 16.80
C GLU A 5 -15.70 -0.72 15.30
N VAL A 6 -15.28 -1.70 14.49
CA VAL A 6 -15.03 -1.55 13.06
C VAL A 6 -16.24 -2.08 12.28
N GLY A 7 -16.84 -1.24 11.45
CA GLY A 7 -17.90 -1.68 10.53
C GLY A 7 -17.40 -2.82 9.63
N GLU A 8 -18.28 -3.79 9.35
CA GLU A 8 -17.94 -4.96 8.51
C GLU A 8 -17.42 -4.56 7.12
N ASP A 9 -17.90 -3.43 6.59
CA ASP A 9 -17.43 -2.81 5.36
C ASP A 9 -15.93 -2.50 5.40
N LEU A 10 -15.49 -1.88 6.50
CA LEU A 10 -14.10 -1.51 6.70
C LEU A 10 -13.22 -2.73 7.02
N VAL A 11 -13.76 -3.73 7.71
CA VAL A 11 -13.08 -5.02 7.93
C VAL A 11 -12.81 -5.71 6.61
N SER A 12 -13.82 -5.85 5.74
CA SER A 12 -13.66 -6.46 4.42
C SER A 12 -12.62 -5.72 3.60
N LEU A 13 -12.67 -4.40 3.59
CA LEU A 13 -11.75 -3.59 2.80
C LEU A 13 -10.31 -3.64 3.30
N ALA A 14 -10.12 -3.64 4.62
CA ALA A 14 -8.79 -3.79 5.22
C ALA A 14 -8.22 -5.19 4.95
N PHE A 15 -9.07 -6.22 4.98
CA PHE A 15 -8.68 -7.59 4.62
C PHE A 15 -8.28 -7.70 3.15
N ASP A 16 -9.11 -7.22 2.23
CA ASP A 16 -8.83 -7.24 0.79
C ASP A 16 -7.51 -6.51 0.48
N PHE A 17 -7.34 -5.31 1.04
CA PHE A 17 -6.09 -4.56 0.88
C PHE A 17 -4.89 -5.36 1.38
N LEU A 18 -4.96 -5.94 2.58
CA LEU A 18 -3.85 -6.71 3.14
C LEU A 18 -3.55 -7.96 2.33
N TYR A 19 -4.59 -8.69 1.91
CA TYR A 19 -4.47 -9.90 1.10
C TYR A 19 -3.71 -9.58 -0.19
N PHE A 20 -4.18 -8.60 -0.97
CA PHE A 20 -3.53 -8.26 -2.23
C PHE A 20 -2.15 -7.62 -2.05
N PHE A 21 -1.95 -6.81 -1.00
CA PHE A 21 -0.62 -6.27 -0.69
C PHE A 21 0.38 -7.39 -0.40
N ALA A 22 -0.01 -8.38 0.41
CA ALA A 22 0.82 -9.53 0.74
C ALA A 22 1.10 -10.43 -0.47
N ARG A 23 0.08 -10.68 -1.32
CA ARG A 23 0.23 -11.42 -2.58
C ARG A 23 1.18 -10.70 -3.54
N PHE A 24 1.10 -9.38 -3.61
CA PHE A 24 2.02 -8.60 -4.42
C PHE A 24 3.47 -8.68 -3.90
N GLU A 25 3.69 -8.55 -2.58
CA GLU A 25 5.03 -8.74 -2.00
C GLU A 25 5.57 -10.15 -2.24
N TYR A 26 4.72 -11.17 -2.21
CA TYR A 26 5.10 -12.52 -2.60
C TYR A 26 5.50 -12.59 -4.08
N ALA A 27 4.69 -12.04 -4.98
CA ALA A 27 4.97 -12.03 -6.42
C ALA A 27 6.29 -11.31 -6.74
N LEU A 28 6.59 -10.19 -6.06
CA LEU A 28 7.90 -9.53 -6.17
C LEU A 28 9.05 -10.49 -5.86
N LYS A 29 8.97 -11.15 -4.69
CA LYS A 29 10.01 -12.10 -4.26
C LYS A 29 10.14 -13.29 -5.20
N ALA A 30 9.02 -13.87 -5.63
CA ALA A 30 8.98 -15.01 -6.55
C ALA A 30 9.60 -14.67 -7.92
N ASN A 31 9.57 -13.39 -8.32
CA ASN A 31 10.16 -12.91 -9.57
C ASN A 31 11.55 -12.29 -9.39
N GLY A 32 12.19 -12.51 -8.23
CA GLY A 32 13.56 -12.06 -7.97
C GLY A 32 13.70 -10.57 -7.64
N TYR A 33 12.60 -9.81 -7.53
CA TYR A 33 12.63 -8.46 -6.98
C TYR A 33 12.82 -8.56 -5.47
N LEU A 34 14.08 -8.55 -5.05
CA LEU A 34 14.49 -8.72 -3.67
C LEU A 34 15.24 -7.49 -3.18
N LYS A 35 15.02 -7.14 -1.91
CA LYS A 35 15.76 -6.04 -1.28
C LYS A 35 17.25 -6.35 -1.14
N LYS A 36 17.58 -7.64 -0.96
CA LYS A 36 18.93 -8.20 -0.86
C LYS A 36 18.96 -9.52 -1.64
N THR A 37 20.06 -9.80 -2.32
CA THR A 37 20.20 -10.97 -3.22
C THR A 37 21.28 -11.94 -2.78
N GLU A 38 22.01 -11.62 -1.71
CA GLU A 38 23.09 -12.46 -1.20
C GLU A 38 22.53 -13.73 -0.52
N PRO A 39 23.14 -14.91 -0.73
CA PRO A 39 22.74 -16.13 -0.04
C PRO A 39 22.72 -15.98 1.48
N GLY A 40 21.67 -16.52 2.12
CA GLY A 40 21.48 -16.45 3.58
C GLY A 40 20.84 -15.16 4.10
N GLN A 41 20.58 -14.16 3.24
CA GLN A 41 19.80 -12.98 3.64
C GLN A 41 18.30 -13.27 3.66
N PRO A 42 17.50 -12.55 4.48
CA PRO A 42 16.05 -12.65 4.43
C PRO A 42 15.49 -12.26 3.05
N ALA A 43 14.56 -13.07 2.53
CA ALA A 43 13.85 -12.77 1.29
C ALA A 43 12.79 -11.68 1.51
N GLU A 44 13.22 -10.42 1.54
CA GLU A 44 12.37 -9.23 1.62
C GLU A 44 12.03 -8.70 0.22
N ALA A 45 10.80 -8.19 0.04
CA ALA A 45 10.35 -7.65 -1.24
C ALA A 45 11.16 -6.43 -1.71
N GLY A 46 11.64 -6.48 -2.95
CA GLY A 46 12.49 -5.48 -3.59
C GLY A 46 11.72 -4.35 -4.27
N TRP A 47 10.94 -3.59 -3.51
CA TRP A 47 10.12 -2.47 -4.04
C TRP A 47 10.91 -1.44 -4.87
N ARG A 48 12.18 -1.19 -4.50
CA ARG A 48 13.07 -0.28 -5.26
C ARG A 48 13.37 -0.83 -6.66
N GLN A 49 13.78 -2.09 -6.76
CA GLN A 49 14.09 -2.74 -8.03
C GLN A 49 12.85 -2.80 -8.93
N PHE A 50 11.70 -3.09 -8.33
CA PHE A 50 10.43 -3.08 -9.06
C PHE A 50 10.12 -1.69 -9.63
N ARG A 51 10.23 -0.63 -8.82
CA ARG A 51 10.03 0.75 -9.28
C ARG A 51 10.98 1.12 -10.42
N GLU A 52 12.28 0.92 -10.23
CA GLU A 52 13.31 1.26 -11.23
C GLU A 52 13.08 0.52 -12.56
N ARG A 53 12.56 -0.72 -12.50
CA ARG A 53 12.25 -1.50 -13.69
C ARG A 53 11.03 -0.99 -14.46
N TRP A 54 10.00 -0.50 -13.76
CA TRP A 54 8.69 -0.26 -14.35
C TRP A 54 8.27 1.21 -14.38
N GLU A 55 9.04 2.13 -13.81
CA GLU A 55 8.67 3.56 -13.75
C GLU A 55 8.45 4.20 -15.12
N GLY A 56 9.18 3.76 -16.16
CA GLY A 56 9.03 4.27 -17.52
C GLY A 56 7.78 3.75 -18.25
N ASP A 57 7.29 2.57 -17.86
CA ASP A 57 6.13 1.91 -18.48
C ASP A 57 4.85 2.08 -17.66
N TYR A 58 4.95 2.67 -16.47
CA TYR A 58 3.86 2.82 -15.54
C TYR A 58 2.78 3.77 -16.08
N LYS A 59 1.52 3.32 -15.99
CA LYS A 59 0.33 4.11 -16.32
C LYS A 59 -0.57 4.22 -15.11
N SER A 60 -0.89 5.44 -14.74
CA SER A 60 -1.78 5.79 -13.62
C SER A 60 -3.16 5.17 -13.80
N SER A 61 -3.70 4.58 -12.74
CA SER A 61 -5.16 4.37 -12.63
C SER A 61 -5.84 5.54 -11.97
N GLU A 62 -7.15 5.62 -12.13
CA GLU A 62 -8.04 6.40 -11.27
C GLU A 62 -7.78 6.11 -9.78
N ALA A 63 -7.62 4.84 -9.39
CA ALA A 63 -7.30 4.45 -8.02
C ALA A 63 -5.92 4.95 -7.55
N ALA A 64 -4.90 4.94 -8.42
CA ALA A 64 -3.59 5.51 -8.11
C ALA A 64 -3.65 7.03 -7.93
N VAL A 65 -4.36 7.73 -8.84
CA VAL A 65 -4.60 9.17 -8.77
C VAL A 65 -5.35 9.53 -7.48
N ALA A 66 -6.39 8.77 -7.13
CA ALA A 66 -7.16 8.96 -5.91
C ALA A 66 -6.30 8.75 -4.65
N LEU A 67 -5.41 7.74 -4.65
CA LEU A 67 -4.50 7.48 -3.54
C LEU A 67 -3.50 8.64 -3.35
N ILE A 68 -2.93 9.15 -4.45
CA ILE A 68 -2.01 10.30 -4.41
C ILE A 68 -2.74 11.54 -3.90
N ALA A 69 -3.94 11.81 -4.41
CA ALA A 69 -4.76 12.94 -3.99
C ALA A 69 -5.16 12.84 -2.50
N ALA A 70 -5.43 11.63 -2.00
CA ALA A 70 -5.75 11.40 -0.60
C ALA A 70 -4.57 11.67 0.35
N ASN A 71 -3.33 11.63 -0.14
CA ASN A 71 -2.09 11.94 0.59
C ASN A 71 -2.07 11.35 2.02
N PRO A 72 -2.15 10.01 2.17
CA PRO A 72 -2.21 9.38 3.48
C PRO A 72 -0.99 9.76 4.31
N LYS A 73 -1.23 10.23 5.54
CA LYS A 73 -0.18 10.67 6.46
C LYS A 73 0.59 9.46 7.00
N LYS A 74 1.91 9.60 7.15
CA LYS A 74 2.74 8.61 7.86
C LYS A 74 2.86 8.99 9.33
N GLN A 75 2.91 7.96 10.18
CA GLN A 75 3.30 8.12 11.56
C GLN A 75 4.82 8.38 11.65
N ILE A 76 5.20 9.36 12.46
CA ILE A 76 6.58 9.81 12.70
C ILE A 76 6.79 10.05 14.20
N ILE A 77 8.04 10.23 14.60
CA ILE A 77 8.38 10.78 15.92
C ILE A 77 8.33 12.32 15.77
N GLY A 78 7.53 12.97 16.61
CA GLY A 78 7.39 14.41 16.71
C GLY A 78 8.55 15.05 17.48
N ASP A 79 8.58 16.38 17.50
CA ASP A 79 9.67 17.15 18.12
C ASP A 79 9.71 16.99 19.66
N ASP A 80 8.59 16.55 20.24
CA ASP A 80 8.41 16.19 21.65
C ASP A 80 8.77 14.72 21.97
N GLY A 81 9.24 13.96 20.97
CA GLY A 81 9.52 12.53 21.09
C GLY A 81 8.28 11.63 21.05
N MET A 82 7.08 12.20 20.92
CA MET A 82 5.83 11.45 20.86
C MET A 82 5.48 11.08 19.42
N LEU A 83 4.53 10.16 19.24
CA LEU A 83 4.07 9.79 17.90
C LEU A 83 3.19 10.89 17.31
N ALA A 84 3.52 11.33 16.09
CA ALA A 84 2.77 12.33 15.33
C ALA A 84 2.47 11.80 13.92
N PHE A 85 1.48 12.40 13.25
CA PHE A 85 1.19 12.12 11.84
C PHE A 85 1.59 13.30 10.97
N ARG A 86 2.36 13.03 9.91
CA ARG A 86 2.77 14.05 8.93
C ARG A 86 2.47 13.58 7.51
N ALA A 87 2.16 14.51 6.61
CA ALA A 87 2.05 14.22 5.19
C ALA A 87 3.32 13.51 4.69
N VAL A 88 3.15 12.54 3.79
CA VAL A 88 4.31 11.90 3.17
C VAL A 88 4.90 12.89 2.16
N GLY A 89 6.11 13.35 2.44
CA GLY A 89 6.87 14.17 1.49
C GLY A 89 7.65 13.27 0.54
N PHE A 90 7.50 13.50 -0.76
CA PHE A 90 8.33 12.90 -1.80
C PHE A 90 9.24 13.97 -2.40
N PRO A 91 10.51 13.65 -2.72
CA PRO A 91 11.34 14.51 -3.58
C PRO A 91 10.60 14.82 -4.88
N ALA A 92 10.76 16.03 -5.41
CA ALA A 92 10.11 16.47 -6.66
C ALA A 92 10.43 15.55 -7.87
N SER A 93 11.57 14.85 -7.81
CA SER A 93 12.00 13.87 -8.82
C SER A 93 11.34 12.48 -8.67
N THR A 94 10.44 12.28 -7.70
CA THR A 94 9.84 10.96 -7.46
C THR A 94 8.79 10.67 -8.53
N CYS A 95 9.04 9.62 -9.32
CA CYS A 95 8.09 9.12 -10.31
C CYS A 95 6.77 8.71 -9.66
N GLU A 96 5.69 8.73 -10.44
CA GLU A 96 4.36 8.46 -9.92
C GLU A 96 4.24 7.05 -9.32
N LEU A 97 4.83 6.04 -9.96
CA LEU A 97 4.90 4.68 -9.41
C LEU A 97 5.56 4.67 -8.01
N GLY A 98 6.60 5.46 -7.82
CA GLY A 98 7.26 5.62 -6.53
C GLY A 98 6.34 6.24 -5.46
N GLN A 99 5.50 7.21 -5.84
CA GLN A 99 4.53 7.81 -4.93
C GLN A 99 3.45 6.80 -4.54
N VAL A 100 2.91 6.06 -5.51
CA VAL A 100 1.90 5.01 -5.28
C VAL A 100 2.44 3.94 -4.34
N ILE A 101 3.65 3.42 -4.59
CA ILE A 101 4.29 2.43 -3.71
C ILE A 101 4.43 2.98 -2.29
N GLY A 102 4.96 4.20 -2.14
CA GLY A 102 5.15 4.82 -0.83
C GLY A 102 3.84 5.03 -0.07
N TYR A 103 2.78 5.41 -0.77
CA TYR A 103 1.47 5.57 -0.16
C TYR A 103 0.82 4.23 0.18
N CYS A 104 0.93 3.19 -0.66
CA CYS A 104 0.47 1.84 -0.32
C CYS A 104 1.16 1.31 0.95
N GLN A 105 2.48 1.47 1.05
CA GLN A 105 3.23 1.09 2.25
C GLN A 105 2.79 1.90 3.48
N THR A 106 2.47 3.18 3.29
CA THR A 106 1.95 4.05 4.36
C THR A 106 0.57 3.59 4.83
N VAL A 107 -0.35 3.30 3.90
CA VAL A 107 -1.68 2.76 4.21
C VAL A 107 -1.56 1.43 4.95
N ARG A 108 -0.72 0.51 4.48
CA ARG A 108 -0.44 -0.76 5.15
C ARG A 108 0.07 -0.54 6.57
N ASN A 109 1.01 0.37 6.78
CA ASN A 109 1.54 0.63 8.12
C ASN A 109 0.48 1.26 9.03
N ASN A 110 -0.32 2.18 8.51
CA ASN A 110 -1.38 2.83 9.28
C ASN A 110 -2.47 1.84 9.72
N LEU A 111 -2.95 0.99 8.80
CA LEU A 111 -4.03 0.04 9.07
C LEU A 111 -3.67 -0.99 10.16
N PHE A 112 -2.41 -1.43 10.21
CA PHE A 112 -2.01 -2.54 11.08
C PHE A 112 -1.11 -2.15 12.26
N HIS A 113 -0.48 -0.97 12.20
CA HIS A 113 0.47 -0.52 13.22
C HIS A 113 0.20 0.90 13.76
N GLY A 114 -0.63 1.71 13.09
CA GLY A 114 -0.78 3.14 13.36
C GLY A 114 -1.59 3.54 14.61
N GLY A 115 -2.22 2.59 15.32
CA GLY A 115 -3.19 2.88 16.38
C GLY A 115 -2.86 2.32 17.76
N LYS A 116 -1.62 1.87 18.02
CA LYS A 116 -1.30 1.18 19.29
C LYS A 116 -1.03 2.12 20.48
N SER A 117 -0.95 3.44 20.30
CA SER A 117 -0.48 4.32 21.39
C SER A 117 -0.79 5.83 21.29
N SER A 118 -1.88 6.28 20.65
CA SER A 118 -2.30 7.70 20.77
C SER A 118 -3.76 7.84 21.20
N THR A 119 -3.99 8.72 22.18
CA THR A 119 -5.30 9.10 22.75
C THR A 119 -6.21 9.80 21.75
N ASP A 120 -5.65 10.34 20.66
CA ASP A 120 -6.39 10.93 19.56
C ASP A 120 -5.94 10.30 18.23
N GLY A 121 -6.88 9.78 17.44
CA GLY A 121 -6.70 9.71 15.98
C GLY A 121 -6.54 8.35 15.31
N PHE A 122 -7.08 7.27 15.86
CA PHE A 122 -7.41 6.06 15.09
C PHE A 122 -8.91 5.69 15.12
N ASP A 123 -9.67 6.23 16.07
CA ASP A 123 -11.09 5.86 16.28
C ASP A 123 -12.09 6.64 15.41
N SER A 124 -11.65 7.24 14.30
CA SER A 124 -12.55 7.83 13.30
C SER A 124 -12.62 6.92 12.06
N PRO A 125 -13.65 6.06 11.93
CA PRO A 125 -13.90 5.26 10.72
C PRO A 125 -13.82 6.09 9.43
N GLU A 126 -14.18 7.36 9.49
CA GLU A 126 -14.21 8.32 8.39
C GLU A 126 -12.82 8.58 7.80
N ARG A 127 -11.76 8.66 8.63
CA ARG A 127 -10.38 8.84 8.13
C ARG A 127 -9.82 7.58 7.49
N THR A 128 -10.15 6.40 8.03
CA THR A 128 -9.77 5.13 7.42
C THR A 128 -10.48 4.99 6.07
N LYS A 129 -11.77 5.35 6.01
CA LYS A 129 -12.53 5.45 4.75
C LYS A 129 -11.96 6.49 3.78
N CYS A 130 -11.36 7.59 4.23
CA CYS A 130 -10.67 8.55 3.35
C CYS A 130 -9.33 8.04 2.79
N CYS A 131 -8.70 7.01 3.39
CA CYS A 131 -7.63 6.25 2.73
C CYS A 131 -8.19 5.32 1.64
N PHE A 132 -9.51 5.17 1.63
CA PHE A 132 -10.28 4.34 0.75
C PHE A 132 -11.39 5.12 -0.03
N PRO A 133 -11.10 6.27 -0.65
CA PRO A 133 -12.16 7.17 -1.13
C PRO A 133 -12.91 6.64 -2.37
N SER A 134 -12.48 5.54 -2.99
CA SER A 134 -13.08 5.00 -4.23
C SER A 134 -13.56 3.54 -4.14
N PHE A 135 -13.72 2.98 -2.93
CA PHE A 135 -13.96 1.53 -2.76
C PHE A 135 -15.43 1.10 -2.77
N SER A 136 -16.39 2.03 -2.68
CA SER A 136 -17.82 1.69 -2.64
C SER A 136 -18.47 1.50 -4.02
N SER A 137 -17.80 1.88 -5.13
CA SER A 137 -18.36 1.73 -6.48
C SER A 137 -17.78 0.56 -7.29
N CYS A 138 -16.81 -0.19 -6.74
CA CYS A 138 -16.10 -1.22 -7.48
C CYS A 138 -16.27 -2.59 -6.82
N SER A 139 -17.52 -3.08 -6.79
CA SER A 139 -17.74 -4.51 -6.57
C SER A 139 -17.11 -5.27 -7.74
N ARG A 140 -16.10 -6.10 -7.45
CA ARG A 140 -15.48 -7.13 -8.31
C ARG A 140 -14.21 -6.80 -9.11
N ASN A 141 -13.58 -5.65 -8.96
CA ASN A 141 -12.23 -5.50 -9.52
C ASN A 141 -11.49 -4.38 -8.81
N TRP A 142 -10.40 -4.72 -8.12
CA TRP A 142 -9.48 -3.73 -7.60
C TRP A 142 -8.60 -3.21 -8.75
N PRO A 143 -8.70 -1.95 -9.21
CA PRO A 143 -7.95 -1.49 -10.38
C PRO A 143 -6.47 -1.19 -10.06
N ALA A 144 -6.13 -0.71 -8.86
CA ALA A 144 -4.74 -0.29 -8.55
C ALA A 144 -3.73 -1.46 -8.46
N LEU A 145 -4.17 -2.62 -7.98
CA LEU A 145 -3.45 -3.90 -7.98
C LEU A 145 -3.67 -4.69 -9.28
N SER A 146 -4.84 -4.61 -9.93
CA SER A 146 -4.95 -5.10 -11.32
C SER A 146 -3.90 -4.43 -12.21
N ILE A 147 -3.51 -3.18 -11.94
CA ILE A 147 -2.49 -2.47 -12.73
C ILE A 147 -1.06 -2.82 -12.35
N LEU A 148 -0.79 -3.12 -11.08
CA LEU A 148 0.46 -3.74 -10.66
C LEU A 148 0.61 -5.16 -11.22
N VAL A 149 -0.49 -5.85 -11.53
CA VAL A 149 -0.52 -7.17 -12.18
C VAL A 149 -0.45 -7.08 -13.72
N LEU A 150 -1.09 -6.07 -14.32
CA LEU A 150 -1.19 -5.89 -15.78
C LEU A 150 0.05 -5.27 -16.42
N THR A 151 1.00 -4.75 -15.62
CA THR A 151 2.29 -4.23 -16.10
C THR A 151 3.42 -5.25 -16.00
N ILE A 152 3.19 -6.45 -15.47
CA ILE A 152 4.22 -7.48 -15.33
C ILE A 152 4.02 -8.56 -16.41
N PRO A 153 5.08 -9.19 -16.98
CA PRO A 153 4.95 -10.28 -17.93
C PRO A 153 3.97 -11.35 -17.45
N ALA A 154 3.27 -12.01 -18.38
CA ALA A 154 2.19 -12.96 -18.10
C ALA A 154 2.53 -14.03 -17.03
N THR A 155 3.82 -14.37 -16.87
CA THR A 155 4.36 -15.29 -15.85
C THR A 155 4.18 -14.82 -14.40
N THR A 156 4.03 -13.52 -14.15
CA THR A 156 3.80 -12.99 -12.78
C THR A 156 2.32 -12.79 -12.49
N LYS A 157 1.50 -12.64 -13.53
CA LYS A 157 0.05 -12.52 -13.42
C LYS A 157 -0.60 -13.82 -12.92
N THR A 158 -0.13 -14.97 -13.40
CA THR A 158 -0.53 -16.30 -12.91
C THR A 158 -0.28 -16.50 -11.42
N LEU A 159 0.73 -15.86 -10.83
CA LEU A 159 1.03 -15.98 -9.39
C LEU A 159 0.16 -15.11 -8.49
N ILE A 160 -0.63 -14.19 -9.06
CA ILE A 160 -1.55 -13.34 -8.28
C ILE A 160 -2.98 -13.88 -8.40
N ASP A 161 -3.34 -14.43 -9.56
CA ASP A 161 -4.68 -14.93 -9.86
C ASP A 161 -4.89 -16.44 -9.54
N GLU A 162 -3.85 -17.27 -9.42
CA GLU A 162 -3.96 -18.68 -9.03
C GLU A 162 -3.56 -18.92 -7.56
N GLU A 163 -4.55 -18.79 -6.64
CA GLU A 163 -4.83 -19.59 -5.43
C GLU A 163 -5.90 -18.92 -4.55
#